data_AF-A0A1G4TYS1-F1
#
_entry.id   AF-A0A1G4TYS1-F1
#
_cell.length_a   1.000
_cell.length_b   1.000
_cell.length_c   1.000
_cell.angle_alpha   90.00
_cell.angle_beta   90.00
_cell.angle_gamma   90.00
#
_symmetry.space_group_name_H-M   'P 1'
#
loop_
_entity.id
_entity.type
_entity.pdbx_description
1 polymer ?
#
loop_
_entity_poly.entity_id
_entity_poly.type
_entity_poly.pdbx_seq_one_letter_code
_entity_poly.pdbx_strand_id
1 'polypeptide(L)'
;MVRIGLAGWGDHSDLYERSLPARDKLKAYSRYFSLVEVDSSFYAVQSPANFERWAGDTPDGFAFVVKAYQGMTGHSRGNNPFEDADHMFQAFRESVEPLREAGKLKAVLFQYPPESI
;
A
#
# COMPACT_ATOMS: atom_id res chain seq x y z
N MET A 1 3.55 10.19 19.44
CA MET A 1 3.43 11.00 18.21
C MET A 1 2.25 10.47 17.40
N VAL A 2 1.37 11.35 16.92
CA VAL A 2 0.21 11.01 16.08
C VAL A 2 0.54 11.34 14.62
N ARG A 3 0.19 10.44 13.70
CA ARG A 3 0.30 10.66 12.24
C ARG A 3 -1.09 10.57 11.63
N ILE A 4 -1.37 11.43 10.67
CA ILE A 4 -2.65 11.51 9.95
C ILE A 4 -2.35 11.29 8.46
N GLY A 5 -3.21 10.54 7.79
CA GLY A 5 -3.12 10.19 6.37
C GLY A 5 -4.46 9.67 5.86
N LEU A 6 -4.52 9.39 4.57
CA LEU A 6 -5.69 8.89 3.84
C LEU A 6 -5.44 7.46 3.34
N ALA A 7 -6.53 6.81 2.90
CA ALA A 7 -6.46 5.56 2.15
C ALA A 7 -6.35 5.88 0.66
N GLY A 8 -5.19 5.58 0.09
CA GLY A 8 -4.85 5.95 -1.27
C GLY A 8 -4.35 7.40 -1.42
N TRP A 9 -3.97 7.70 -2.65
CA TRP A 9 -3.52 9.03 -3.10
C TRP A 9 -4.00 9.33 -4.53
N GLY A 10 -4.91 8.53 -5.09
CA GLY A 10 -5.30 8.61 -6.49
C GLY A 10 -6.44 9.59 -6.75
N ASP A 11 -7.38 9.65 -5.82
CA ASP A 11 -8.76 10.12 -5.99
C ASP A 11 -9.11 11.33 -5.11
N HIS A 12 -8.09 12.04 -4.60
CA HIS A 12 -8.26 13.25 -3.78
C HIS A 12 -8.08 14.53 -4.61
N SER A 13 -9.07 14.91 -5.43
CA SER A 13 -9.00 16.08 -6.31
C SER A 13 -8.61 17.37 -5.59
N ASP A 14 -9.09 17.56 -4.35
CA ASP A 14 -8.85 18.79 -3.58
C ASP A 14 -7.37 18.97 -3.17
N LEU A 15 -6.57 17.91 -3.22
CA LEU A 15 -5.12 17.98 -2.96
C LEU A 15 -4.31 18.40 -4.20
N TYR A 16 -4.93 18.43 -5.38
CA TYR A 16 -4.25 18.64 -6.66
C TYR A 16 -4.81 19.87 -7.38
N GLU A 17 -4.03 20.95 -7.39
CA GLU A 17 -4.39 22.23 -8.04
C GLU A 17 -4.70 22.10 -9.55
N ARG A 18 -4.20 21.03 -10.19
CA ARG A 18 -4.37 20.73 -11.62
C ARG A 18 -4.44 19.22 -11.81
N SER A 19 -4.91 18.77 -12.97
CA SER A 19 -4.85 17.35 -13.35
C SER A 19 -3.39 16.88 -13.41
N LEU A 20 -2.92 16.28 -12.32
CA LEU A 20 -1.58 15.68 -12.24
C LEU A 20 -1.58 14.27 -12.83
N PRO A 21 -0.53 13.89 -13.58
CA PRO A 21 -0.32 12.50 -13.96
C PRO A 21 -0.30 11.59 -12.72
N ALA A 22 -0.87 10.39 -12.83
CA ALA A 22 -0.98 9.47 -11.69
C ALA A 22 0.36 9.18 -11.00
N ARG A 23 1.46 9.12 -11.78
CA ARG A 23 2.82 8.91 -11.26
C ARG A 23 3.31 10.02 -10.33
N ASP A 24 2.81 11.25 -10.49
CA ASP A 24 3.27 12.42 -9.72
C ASP A 24 2.40 12.68 -8.48
N LYS A 25 1.25 11.98 -8.37
CA LYS A 25 0.27 12.20 -7.29
C LYS A 25 0.79 11.83 -5.90
N LEU A 26 1.59 10.77 -5.77
CA LEU A 26 2.15 10.39 -4.46
C LEU A 26 3.13 11.45 -3.95
N LYS A 27 3.98 11.96 -4.84
CA LYS A 27 4.92 13.03 -4.51
C LYS A 27 4.18 14.29 -4.07
N ALA A 28 3.12 14.69 -4.80
CA ALA A 28 2.26 15.80 -4.41
C ALA A 28 1.55 15.55 -3.06
N TYR A 29 0.97 14.36 -2.86
CA TYR A 29 0.31 13.94 -1.62
C TYR A 29 1.23 14.06 -0.40
N SER A 30 2.50 13.64 -0.54
CA SER A 30 3.49 13.65 0.56
C SER A 30 3.86 15.05 1.08
N ARG A 31 3.41 16.12 0.41
CA ARG A 31 3.54 17.51 0.88
C ARG A 31 2.50 17.86 1.95
N TYR A 32 1.40 17.12 2.03
CA TYR A 32 0.29 17.38 2.94
C TYR A 32 0.26 16.40 4.12
N PHE A 33 0.57 15.13 3.87
CA PHE A 33 0.51 14.07 4.88
C PHE A 33 1.85 13.35 5.01
N SER A 34 2.10 12.77 6.18
CA SER A 34 3.32 11.98 6.49
C SER A 34 3.07 10.47 6.55
N LEU A 35 1.85 10.05 6.19
CA LEU A 35 1.38 8.66 6.19
C LEU A 35 0.39 8.47 5.05
N VAL A 36 0.39 7.28 4.45
CA VAL A 36 -0.69 6.83 3.55
C VAL A 36 -0.96 5.34 3.74
N GLU A 37 -2.21 4.93 3.56
CA GLU A 37 -2.54 3.52 3.36
C GLU A 37 -2.45 3.17 1.87
N VAL A 38 -1.70 2.12 1.54
CA VAL A 38 -1.65 1.51 0.21
C VAL A 38 -2.77 0.49 0.13
N ASP A 39 -3.85 0.83 -0.57
CA ASP A 39 -5.05 0.01 -0.75
C ASP A 39 -4.98 -0.84 -2.03
N SER A 40 -4.24 -0.39 -3.05
CA SER A 40 -4.03 -1.14 -4.29
C SER A 40 -3.45 -2.56 -4.08
N SER A 41 -2.69 -2.77 -3.00
CA SER A 41 -2.14 -4.08 -2.62
C SER A 41 -3.20 -5.09 -2.18
N PHE A 42 -4.41 -4.63 -1.81
CA PHE A 42 -5.55 -5.50 -1.56
C PHE A 42 -5.96 -6.28 -2.81
N TYR A 43 -5.92 -5.62 -3.98
CA TYR A 43 -6.37 -6.21 -5.24
C TYR A 43 -5.31 -7.07 -5.92
N ALA A 44 -4.03 -6.72 -5.74
CA ALA A 44 -2.91 -7.48 -6.30
C ALA A 44 -1.64 -7.28 -5.45
N VAL A 45 -0.87 -8.36 -5.26
CA VAL A 45 0.50 -8.25 -4.74
C VAL A 45 1.32 -7.41 -5.72
N GLN A 46 1.86 -6.29 -5.25
CA GLN A 46 2.58 -5.34 -6.11
C GLN A 46 3.97 -5.85 -6.44
N SER A 47 4.59 -5.35 -7.52
CA SER A 47 6.01 -5.62 -7.74
C SER A 47 6.87 -4.89 -6.69
N PRO A 48 8.01 -5.44 -6.28
CA PRO A 48 8.98 -4.73 -5.43
C PRO A 48 9.38 -3.36 -6.03
N ALA A 49 9.56 -3.30 -7.36
CA ALA A 49 9.87 -2.05 -8.07
C ALA A 49 8.82 -0.93 -7.86
N ASN A 50 7.53 -1.26 -7.69
CA ASN A 50 6.52 -0.26 -7.36
C ASN A 50 6.79 0.34 -5.98
N PHE A 51 7.08 -0.51 -4.99
CA PHE A 51 7.39 -0.09 -3.62
C PHE A 51 8.71 0.65 -3.50
N GLU A 52 9.76 0.25 -4.24
CA GLU A 52 11.02 1.00 -4.37
C GLU A 52 10.77 2.42 -4.88
N ARG A 53 9.99 2.54 -5.96
CA ARG A 53 9.65 3.85 -6.53
C ARG A 53 8.86 4.70 -5.51
N TRP A 54 7.85 4.13 -4.86
CA TRP A 54 7.06 4.87 -3.87
C TRP A 54 7.89 5.28 -2.64
N ALA A 55 8.85 4.45 -2.23
CA ALA A 55 9.82 4.84 -1.21
C ALA A 55 10.66 6.04 -1.67
N GLY A 56 11.13 6.05 -2.92
CA GLY A 56 11.92 7.15 -3.50
C GLY A 56 11.14 8.44 -3.76
N ASP A 57 9.85 8.35 -4.07
CA ASP A 57 8.98 9.50 -4.37
C ASP A 57 8.53 10.29 -3.12
N THR A 58 8.81 9.76 -1.92
CA THR A 58 8.37 10.34 -0.65
C THR A 58 9.55 10.83 0.20
N PRO A 59 9.40 11.88 1.03
CA PRO A 59 10.46 12.36 1.91
C PRO A 59 10.89 11.34 2.98
N ASP A 60 12.04 11.58 3.59
CA ASP A 60 12.47 10.86 4.78
C ASP A 60 11.43 11.00 5.91
N GLY A 61 11.24 9.91 6.66
CA GLY A 61 10.24 9.86 7.73
C GLY A 61 8.79 9.72 7.27
N PHE A 62 8.48 9.78 5.96
CA PHE A 62 7.18 9.38 5.42
C PHE A 62 6.95 7.88 5.66
N ALA A 63 5.71 7.47 5.91
CA ALA A 63 5.38 6.09 6.21
C ALA A 63 4.21 5.55 5.38
N PHE A 64 4.20 4.23 5.23
CA PHE A 64 3.15 3.49 4.56
C PHE A 64 2.52 2.47 5.51
N VAL A 65 1.20 2.40 5.50
CA VAL A 65 0.44 1.23 5.97
C VAL A 65 0.06 0.45 4.72
N VAL A 66 0.51 -0.79 4.58
CA VAL A 66 0.21 -1.59 3.38
C VAL A 66 -0.95 -2.53 3.68
N LYS A 67 -2.02 -2.46 2.89
CA LYS A 67 -3.16 -3.36 3.05
C LYS A 67 -2.78 -4.76 2.57
N ALA A 68 -3.06 -5.79 3.37
CA ALA A 68 -2.81 -7.17 2.99
C ALA A 68 -3.61 -7.53 1.74
N TYR A 69 -3.04 -8.39 0.89
CA TYR A 69 -3.73 -8.91 -0.28
C TYR A 69 -5.03 -9.64 0.14
N GLN A 70 -6.11 -9.48 -0.63
CA GLN A 70 -7.43 -10.01 -0.30
C GLN A 70 -7.46 -11.53 -0.07
N GLY A 71 -6.55 -12.29 -0.71
CA GLY A 71 -6.37 -13.72 -0.49
C GLY A 71 -5.88 -14.07 0.93
N MET A 72 -5.20 -13.14 1.60
CA MET A 72 -4.67 -13.31 2.96
C MET A 72 -5.71 -13.02 4.05
N THR A 73 -6.87 -12.47 3.70
CA THR A 73 -7.88 -11.98 4.65
C THR A 73 -9.26 -12.62 4.48
N GLY A 74 -9.38 -13.64 3.63
CA GLY A 74 -10.65 -14.33 3.38
C GLY A 74 -11.65 -13.52 2.54
N HIS A 75 -11.21 -12.45 1.87
CA HIS A 75 -12.06 -11.67 0.98
C HIS A 75 -12.15 -12.24 -0.45
N SER A 76 -11.17 -13.06 -0.84
CA SER A 76 -11.13 -13.64 -2.19
C SER A 76 -12.33 -14.57 -2.44
N ARG A 77 -13.13 -14.26 -3.46
CA ARG A 77 -14.26 -15.10 -3.92
C ARG A 77 -13.94 -15.86 -5.23
N GLY A 78 -12.69 -15.81 -5.68
CA GLY A 78 -12.25 -16.33 -6.98
C GLY A 78 -10.96 -17.12 -6.91
N ASN A 79 -10.34 -17.33 -8.07
CA ASN A 79 -9.12 -18.13 -8.19
C ASN A 79 -7.94 -17.40 -7.55
N ASN A 80 -7.24 -18.07 -6.63
CA ASN A 80 -6.01 -17.57 -6.06
C ASN A 80 -4.88 -17.76 -7.08
N PRO A 81 -4.15 -16.70 -7.52
CA PRO A 81 -3.05 -16.87 -8.48
C PRO A 81 -1.82 -17.56 -7.88
N PHE A 82 -1.79 -17.79 -6.56
CA PHE A 82 -0.71 -18.47 -5.86
C PHE A 82 -1.03 -19.96 -5.67
N GLU A 83 0.01 -20.79 -5.70
CA GLU A 83 -0.08 -22.25 -5.54
C GLU A 83 -0.70 -22.63 -4.18
N ASP A 84 -0.24 -21.98 -3.11
CA ASP A 84 -0.72 -22.18 -1.75
C ASP A 84 -0.57 -20.90 -0.92
N ALA A 85 -0.92 -20.99 0.37
CA ALA A 85 -0.81 -19.88 1.29
C ALA A 85 0.66 -19.45 1.51
N ASP A 86 1.61 -20.37 1.58
CA ASP A 86 3.01 -20.05 1.86
C ASP A 86 3.61 -19.23 0.71
N HIS A 87 3.37 -19.63 -0.53
CA HIS A 87 3.80 -18.88 -1.72
C HIS A 87 3.15 -17.49 -1.80
N MET A 88 1.88 -17.37 -1.43
CA MET A 88 1.18 -16.07 -1.38
C MET A 88 1.80 -15.14 -0.33
N PHE A 89 2.01 -15.63 0.89
CA PHE A 89 2.60 -14.83 1.96
C PHE A 89 4.05 -14.47 1.67
N GLN A 90 4.82 -15.37 1.06
CA GLN A 90 6.19 -15.10 0.62
C GLN A 90 6.23 -14.00 -0.45
N ALA A 91 5.39 -14.11 -1.48
CA ALA A 91 5.31 -13.08 -2.53
C ALA A 91 4.91 -11.71 -1.95
N PHE A 92 3.97 -11.66 -1.00
CA PHE A 92 3.61 -10.41 -0.33
C PHE A 92 4.75 -9.84 0.52
N ARG A 93 5.52 -10.69 1.22
CA ARG A 93 6.70 -10.24 1.98
C ARG A 93 7.77 -9.63 1.08
N GLU A 94 8.10 -10.30 -0.02
CA GLU A 94 9.06 -9.80 -1.01
C GLU A 94 8.58 -8.49 -1.64
N SER A 95 7.29 -8.38 -1.90
CA SER A 95 6.65 -7.18 -2.43
C SER A 95 6.92 -5.96 -1.56
N VAL A 96 6.68 -6.05 -0.23
CA VAL A 96 6.80 -4.90 0.69
C VAL A 96 8.22 -4.64 1.20
N GLU A 97 9.15 -5.54 0.90
CA GLU A 97 10.52 -5.49 1.41
C GLU A 97 11.24 -4.16 1.15
N PRO A 98 11.11 -3.50 -0.02
CA PRO A 98 11.73 -2.20 -0.26
C PRO A 98 11.28 -1.11 0.71
N LEU A 99 10.01 -1.13 1.15
CA LEU A 99 9.55 -0.20 2.18
C LEU A 99 10.15 -0.51 3.55
N ARG A 100 10.35 -1.80 3.86
CA ARG A 100 10.98 -2.24 5.12
C ARG A 100 12.44 -1.79 5.17
N GLU A 101 13.19 -2.02 4.10
CA GLU A 101 14.59 -1.60 3.95
C GLU A 101 14.75 -0.08 4.01
N ALA A 102 13.84 0.67 3.37
CA ALA A 102 13.81 2.13 3.44
C ALA A 102 13.37 2.69 4.81
N GLY A 103 12.96 1.83 5.77
CA GLY A 103 12.43 2.25 7.07
C GLY A 103 11.06 2.96 7.00
N LYS A 104 10.32 2.76 5.89
CA LYS A 104 9.04 3.43 5.61
C LYS A 104 7.82 2.51 5.77
N LEU A 105 8.00 1.19 5.95
CA LEU A 105 6.91 0.27 6.27
C LEU A 105 6.49 0.44 7.74
N LYS A 106 5.33 1.05 7.99
CA LYS A 106 4.83 1.27 9.35
C LYS A 106 4.04 0.10 9.90
N ALA A 107 3.19 -0.50 9.07
CA ALA A 107 2.35 -1.64 9.42
C ALA A 107 1.84 -2.33 8.15
N VAL A 108 1.43 -3.59 8.32
CA VAL A 108 0.58 -4.30 7.35
C VAL A 108 -0.82 -4.41 7.96
N LEU A 109 -1.83 -3.95 7.24
CA LEU A 109 -3.23 -3.98 7.68
C LEU A 109 -3.92 -5.26 7.20
N PHE A 110 -4.29 -6.13 8.13
CA PHE A 110 -5.19 -7.26 7.91
C PHE A 110 -6.62 -6.85 8.31
N GLN A 111 -7.38 -6.37 7.35
CA GLN A 111 -8.82 -6.11 7.52
C GLN A 111 -9.57 -7.38 7.12
N TYR A 112 -10.46 -7.88 7.99
CA TYR A 112 -11.29 -9.06 7.74
C TYR A 112 -12.74 -8.66 7.38
N PRO A 113 -13.50 -9.51 6.65
CA PRO A 113 -14.89 -9.21 6.31
C PRO A 113 -15.79 -9.29 7.56
N PRO A 114 -16.94 -8.60 7.58
CA PRO A 114 -17.81 -8.54 8.76
C PRO A 114 -18.41 -9.90 9.17
N GLU A 115 -18.42 -10.88 8.25
CA GLU A 115 -18.99 -12.22 8.44
C GLU A 115 -17.94 -13.27 8.88
N SER A 116 -16.73 -12.83 9.27
CA SER A 116 -15.64 -13.73 9.67
C SER A 116 -15.69 -14.12 11.16
N ILE A 117 -16.75 -14.82 11.58
CA ILE A 117 -16.81 -15.66 12.79
C ILE A 117 -17.65 -16.90 12.48
#